data_AF-A0A2I0HEU9-F1
#
_entry.id   AF-A0A2I0HEU9-F1
#
_cell.length_a   1.000
_cell.length_b   1.000
_cell.length_c   1.000
_cell.angle_alpha   90.00
_cell.angle_beta   90.00
_cell.angle_gamma   90.00
#
_symmetry.space_group_name_H-M   'P 1'
#
loop_
_entity.id
_entity.type
_entity.pdbx_description
1 polymer ?
#
loop_
_entity_poly.entity_id
_entity_poly.type
_entity_poly.pdbx_seq_one_letter_code
_entity_poly.pdbx_strand_id
1 'polypeptide(L)'
;MSRQKDVLDLIELSYILPTTSIPVHESDVVGRVDDKEGIVSILLSNHIVDEDSIKVIGIVGVPGVGKTTLAQLVYNDNRMGEHFDLRVW
;
A
#
# COMPACT_ATOMS: atom_id res chain seq x y z
N MET A 1 20.26 -36.41 7.74
CA MET A 1 20.74 -35.24 8.50
C MET A 1 19.75 -34.11 8.29
N SER A 2 18.84 -33.90 9.25
CA SER A 2 17.84 -32.84 9.16
C SER A 2 18.47 -31.55 9.69
N ARG A 3 18.56 -30.51 8.85
CA ARG A 3 18.92 -29.16 9.30
C ARG A 3 17.69 -28.58 10.00
N GLN A 4 17.73 -28.53 11.32
CA GLN A 4 16.82 -27.68 12.09
C GLN A 4 17.15 -26.23 11.69
N LYS A 5 16.13 -25.46 11.28
CA LYS A 5 16.27 -24.03 11.05
C LYS A 5 16.07 -23.33 12.39
N ASP A 6 17.00 -22.47 12.76
CA ASP A 6 17.07 -21.89 14.10
C ASP A 6 16.26 -20.60 14.17
N VAL A 7 15.94 -20.13 15.38
CA VAL A 7 15.14 -18.90 15.61
C VAL A 7 15.78 -17.65 14.97
N LEU A 8 17.10 -17.68 14.79
CA LEU A 8 17.86 -16.64 14.09
C LEU A 8 17.54 -16.59 12.59
N ASP A 9 17.39 -17.74 11.92
CA ASP A 9 16.93 -17.78 10.53
C ASP A 9 15.52 -17.20 10.40
N LEU A 10 14.67 -17.39 11.41
CA LEU A 10 13.30 -16.84 11.44
C LEU A 10 13.29 -15.33 11.65
N ILE A 11 14.20 -14.82 12.50
CA ILE A 11 14.39 -13.38 12.71
C ILE A 11 14.96 -12.75 11.44
N GLU A 12 15.96 -13.36 10.80
CA GLU A 12 16.53 -12.88 9.55
C GLU A 12 15.48 -12.85 8.43
N LEU A 13 14.64 -13.89 8.31
CA LEU A 13 13.51 -13.89 7.38
C LEU A 13 12.45 -12.82 7.71
N SER A 14 12.25 -12.48 8.98
CA SER A 14 11.33 -11.38 9.37
C SER A 14 11.88 -10.00 9.02
N TYR A 15 13.20 -9.85 8.91
CA TYR A 15 13.86 -8.63 8.45
C TYR A 15 14.06 -8.56 6.93
N ILE A 16 14.14 -9.71 6.24
CA ILE A 16 14.35 -9.78 4.78
C ILE A 16 13.04 -9.83 4.00
N LEU A 17 11.93 -10.31 4.60
CA LEU A 17 10.62 -10.27 3.97
C LEU A 17 9.92 -8.97 4.36
N PRO A 18 9.72 -8.02 3.43
CA PRO A 18 8.65 -7.06 3.62
C PRO A 18 7.40 -7.88 3.89
N THR A 19 6.69 -7.58 4.97
CA THR A 19 5.41 -8.24 5.32
C THR A 19 4.32 -8.04 4.24
N THR A 20 4.69 -7.39 3.13
CA THR A 20 3.91 -6.88 2.00
C THR A 20 4.33 -7.49 0.66
N SER A 21 5.22 -8.49 0.63
CA SER A 21 5.66 -9.18 -0.60
C SER A 21 4.52 -9.90 -1.33
N ILE A 22 3.40 -10.16 -0.64
CA ILE A 22 2.20 -10.72 -1.28
C ILE A 22 1.40 -9.57 -1.89
N PRO A 23 1.21 -9.54 -3.21
CA PRO A 23 0.34 -8.57 -3.85
C PRO A 23 -1.09 -8.72 -3.31
N VAL A 24 -1.70 -7.63 -2.89
CA VAL A 24 -3.11 -7.62 -2.50
C VAL A 24 -3.96 -7.77 -3.75
N HIS A 25 -4.74 -8.85 -3.83
CA HIS A 25 -5.76 -8.99 -4.86
C HIS A 25 -7.02 -8.27 -4.41
N GLU A 26 -7.57 -7.41 -5.27
CA GLU A 26 -8.74 -6.58 -4.92
C GLU A 26 -9.95 -7.42 -4.53
N SER A 27 -10.14 -8.60 -5.13
CA SER A 27 -11.23 -9.53 -4.78
C SER A 27 -11.17 -10.05 -3.34
N ASP A 28 -9.99 -10.05 -2.73
CA ASP A 28 -9.76 -10.61 -1.40
C ASP A 28 -9.98 -9.57 -0.30
N VAL A 29 -10.23 -8.30 -0.68
CA VAL A 29 -10.44 -7.20 0.25
C VAL A 29 -11.90 -6.77 0.27
N VAL A 30 -12.49 -6.72 1.46
CA VAL A 30 -13.90 -6.36 1.67
C VAL A 30 -13.98 -5.05 2.45
N GLY A 31 -14.99 -4.22 2.14
CA GLY A 31 -15.35 -3.03 2.94
C GLY A 31 -14.39 -1.84 2.81
N ARG A 32 -13.54 -1.83 1.79
CA ARG A 32 -12.54 -0.75 1.53
C ARG A 32 -12.77 0.02 0.25
N VAL A 33 -13.88 -0.22 -0.45
CA VAL A 33 -14.19 0.41 -1.74
C VAL A 33 -14.27 1.92 -1.59
N ASP A 34 -15.07 2.42 -0.65
CA ASP A 34 -15.27 3.87 -0.46
C ASP A 34 -13.99 4.59 0.00
N ASP A 35 -13.22 3.97 0.91
CA ASP A 35 -11.93 4.48 1.34
C ASP A 35 -10.96 4.63 0.16
N LYS A 36 -10.88 3.60 -0.69
CA LYS A 36 -10.03 3.59 -1.89
C LYS A 36 -10.46 4.71 -2.84
N GLU A 37 -11.74 4.79 -3.18
CA GLU A 37 -12.25 5.80 -4.12
C GLU A 37 -12.06 7.23 -3.61
N GLY A 38 -12.23 7.46 -2.30
CA GLY A 38 -11.97 8.77 -1.69
C GLY A 38 -10.51 9.20 -1.84
N ILE A 39 -9.56 8.30 -1.55
CA ILE A 39 -8.13 8.59 -1.69
C ILE A 39 -7.77 8.81 -3.16
N VAL A 40 -8.24 7.95 -4.07
CA VAL A 40 -7.97 8.07 -5.50
C VAL A 40 -8.48 9.40 -6.04
N SER A 41 -9.70 9.80 -5.68
CA SER A 41 -10.27 11.09 -6.09
C SER A 41 -9.42 12.28 -5.65
N ILE A 42 -8.92 12.28 -4.41
CA ILE A 42 -8.05 13.35 -3.90
C ILE A 42 -6.75 13.42 -4.70
N LEU A 43 -6.10 12.28 -4.94
CA LEU A 43 -4.83 12.21 -5.66
C LEU A 43 -4.98 12.72 -7.10
N LEU A 44 -6.04 12.32 -7.80
CA LEU A 44 -6.30 12.68 -9.20
C LEU A 44 -6.95 14.06 -9.39
N SER A 45 -7.39 14.72 -8.32
CA SER A 45 -8.05 16.03 -8.43
C SER A 45 -7.09 17.13 -8.90
N ASN A 46 -7.48 17.96 -9.86
CA ASN A 46 -6.64 19.07 -10.34
C ASN A 46 -6.76 20.34 -9.47
N HIS A 47 -7.18 20.23 -8.21
CA HIS A 47 -7.40 21.35 -7.28
C HIS A 47 -6.09 21.85 -6.66
N ILE A 48 -5.13 22.17 -7.51
CA ILE A 48 -3.86 22.74 -7.10
C ILE A 48 -3.90 24.24 -7.39
N VAL A 49 -3.70 25.05 -6.34
CA VAL A 49 -3.69 26.52 -6.41
C VAL A 49 -2.35 27.04 -6.95
N ASP A 50 -1.29 26.22 -6.87
CA ASP A 50 0.08 26.47 -7.34
C ASP A 50 0.71 25.17 -7.84
N GLU A 51 1.20 25.14 -9.09
CA GLU A 51 1.71 23.97 -9.83
C GLU A 51 2.74 23.11 -9.05
N ASP A 52 3.38 23.67 -8.04
CA ASP A 52 4.42 23.04 -7.21
C ASP A 52 3.94 22.41 -5.89
N SER A 53 2.62 22.37 -5.61
CA SER A 53 2.13 21.84 -4.33
C SER A 53 2.20 20.30 -4.24
N ILE A 54 2.76 19.77 -3.15
CA ILE A 54 2.81 18.33 -2.86
C ILE A 54 1.57 17.91 -2.08
N LYS A 55 0.86 16.89 -2.57
CA LYS A 55 -0.25 16.24 -1.84
C LYS A 55 0.28 15.10 -0.97
N VAL A 56 -0.12 15.11 0.30
CA VAL A 56 0.23 14.05 1.26
C VAL A 56 -1.04 13.50 1.92
N ILE A 57 -1.19 12.17 1.93
CA ILE A 57 -2.31 11.48 2.55
C ILE A 57 -1.77 10.46 3.56
N GLY A 58 -2.11 10.64 4.83
CA GLY A 58 -1.72 9.71 5.90
C GLY A 58 -2.83 8.70 6.20
N ILE A 59 -2.48 7.40 6.24
CA ILE A 59 -3.40 6.33 6.68
C ILE A 59 -3.04 5.96 8.12
N VAL A 60 -3.92 6.26 9.07
CA VAL A 60 -3.68 6.10 10.52
C VAL A 60 -4.72 5.16 11.13
N GLY A 61 -4.32 4.37 12.12
CA GLY A 61 -5.19 3.41 12.80
C GLY A 61 -4.41 2.33 13.54
N VAL A 62 -5.12 1.51 14.30
CA VAL A 62 -4.56 0.44 15.14
C VAL A 62 -3.78 -0.61 14.33
N PRO A 63 -2.87 -1.39 14.94
CA PRO A 63 -2.23 -2.53 14.28
C PRO A 63 -3.25 -3.52 13.71
N GLY A 64 -2.93 -4.16 12.58
CA GLY A 64 -3.79 -5.19 11.97
C GLY A 64 -5.06 -4.70 11.26
N VAL A 65 -5.40 -3.40 11.31
CA VAL A 65 -6.64 -2.88 10.68
C VAL A 65 -6.63 -2.87 9.14
N GLY A 66 -5.49 -3.17 8.50
CA GLY A 66 -5.37 -3.19 7.03
C GLY A 66 -4.95 -1.86 6.39
N LYS A 67 -4.20 -1.00 7.10
CA LYS A 67 -3.68 0.26 6.56
C LYS A 67 -2.86 0.06 5.28
N THR A 68 -1.90 -0.86 5.36
CA THR A 68 -1.03 -1.21 4.25
C THR A 68 -1.81 -1.86 3.11
N THR A 69 -2.83 -2.66 3.42
CA THR A 69 -3.76 -3.23 2.44
C THR A 69 -4.48 -2.14 1.66
N LEU A 70 -5.01 -1.11 2.34
CA LEU A 70 -5.65 0.04 1.69
C LEU A 70 -4.66 0.82 0.81
N ALA A 71 -3.43 1.05 1.29
CA ALA A 71 -2.39 1.69 0.51
C ALA A 71 -2.02 0.89 -0.76
N GLN A 72 -1.94 -0.44 -0.68
CA GLN A 72 -1.71 -1.29 -1.84
C GLN A 72 -2.89 -1.29 -2.82
N LEU A 73 -4.13 -1.23 -2.34
CA LEU A 73 -5.30 -1.10 -3.22
C LEU A 73 -5.27 0.21 -4.01
N VAL A 74 -4.92 1.32 -3.37
CA VAL A 74 -4.78 2.62 -4.04
C VAL A 74 -3.60 2.59 -5.01
N TYR A 75 -2.43 2.13 -4.56
CA TYR A 75 -1.22 2.07 -5.37
C TYR A 75 -1.42 1.26 -6.66
N ASN A 76 -2.09 0.11 -6.56
CA ASN A 76 -2.33 -0.80 -7.69
C ASN A 76 -3.55 -0.42 -8.53
N ASP A 77 -4.30 0.64 -8.19
CA ASP A 77 -5.41 1.09 -9.02
C ASP A 77 -4.90 1.52 -10.40
N ASN A 78 -5.56 1.06 -11.46
CA ASN A 78 -5.13 1.32 -12.83
C ASN A 78 -4.99 2.82 -13.12
N ARG A 79 -5.85 3.66 -12.53
CA ARG A 79 -5.83 5.12 -12.69
C ARG A 79 -4.54 5.75 -12.16
N MET A 80 -3.88 5.12 -11.17
CA MET A 80 -2.59 5.59 -10.66
C MET A 80 -1.48 5.38 -11.68
N GLY A 81 -1.52 4.29 -12.44
CA GLY A 81 -0.53 4.03 -13.50
C GLY A 81 -0.70 4.94 -14.71
N GLU A 82 -1.91 5.45 -14.95
CA GLU A 82 -2.19 6.41 -16.02
C GLU A 82 -1.82 7.86 -15.63
N HIS A 83 -1.88 8.19 -14.34
CA HIS A 83 -1.64 9.56 -13.85
C HIS A 83 -0.21 9.82 -13.39
N PHE A 84 0.48 8.81 -12.84
CA PHE A 84 1.84 8.96 -12.30
C PHE A 84 2.85 8.17 -13.12
N ASP A 85 3.78 8.88 -13.76
CA ASP A 85 4.88 8.29 -14.55
C ASP A 85 5.78 7.36 -13.71
N LEU A 86 5.98 7.72 -12.44
CA LEU A 86 6.80 7.00 -11.48
C LEU A 86 6.02 6.75 -10.19
N ARG A 87 6.05 5.51 -9.74
CA ARG A 87 5.45 5.06 -8.48
C ARG A 87 6.46 4.19 -7.73
N VAL A 88 6.55 4.36 -6.43
CA VAL A 88 7.48 3.62 -5.54
C VAL A 88 6.68 3.08 -4.36
N TRP A 89 7.02 1.87 -3.94
CA TRP A 89 6.43 1.17 -2.80
C TRP A 89 7.51 0.82 -1.77
#